data_AF-A0A921NTL8-F1
#
_entry.id   AF-A0A921NTL8-F1
#
_cell.length_a   1.000
_cell.length_b   1.000
_cell.length_c   1.000
_cell.angle_alpha   90.00
_cell.angle_beta   90.00
_cell.angle_gamma   90.00
#
_symmetry.space_group_name_H-M   'P 1'
#
loop_
_entity.id
_entity.type
_entity.pdbx_description
1 polymer ?
#
loop_
_entity_poly.entity_id
_entity_poly.type
_entity_poly.pdbx_seq_one_letter_code
_entity_poly.pdbx_strand_id
1 'polypeptide(L)'
;MAAVIRDADGRVLLVRKHGSATFIQPGGKREPGEDALQTLARELREELGVALRPGSARRLGEFEAGAVNEPGRGVRGEAFVVGVAGTPRPCAEIAELAWVVPRPPFPVPVAPLSAGHIMPALAAWAAGTADQAGAVPAGSGGEMATMDVHPAPPRSRFVTVLAQVSLLVGITWLVLALALLPLAAVAGDVLSTRLAGLPALPPGLSWITGHGMLLAVACVLAAAAFLASSWGLLRRREWGRLGFIAFLLGVAALNFAGLPLGGQLFDALRTSLPPGLREGPDGQALAAELEDLRRLSLASTLASAVLFAGLHAWLAWKLCTPAIRAEFGRAGP
;
A
#
# COMPACT_ATOMS: atom_id res chain seq x y z
N MET A 1 22.72 -2.80 -27.52
CA MET A 1 21.39 -3.38 -27.39
C MET A 1 20.59 -2.59 -26.36
N ALA A 2 19.29 -2.41 -26.57
CA ALA A 2 18.41 -1.74 -25.63
C ALA A 2 17.12 -2.55 -25.42
N ALA A 3 16.76 -2.81 -24.17
CA ALA A 3 15.51 -3.46 -23.80
C ALA A 3 14.46 -2.42 -23.41
N VAL A 4 13.28 -2.52 -24.02
CA VAL A 4 12.09 -1.76 -23.64
C VAL A 4 11.20 -2.68 -22.82
N ILE A 5 11.33 -2.58 -21.51
CA ILE A 5 10.49 -3.32 -20.56
C ILE A 5 9.33 -2.43 -20.17
N ARG A 6 8.11 -2.94 -20.32
CA ARG A 6 6.89 -2.23 -19.93
C ARG A 6 6.29 -2.83 -18.68
N ASP A 7 5.80 -1.98 -17.79
CA ASP A 7 4.86 -2.42 -16.77
C ASP A 7 3.43 -2.43 -17.34
N ALA A 8 2.47 -2.87 -16.54
CA ALA A 8 1.08 -2.91 -17.01
C ALA A 8 0.43 -1.53 -17.12
N ASP A 9 0.99 -0.49 -16.50
CA ASP A 9 0.56 0.90 -16.69
C ASP A 9 1.09 1.48 -18.02
N GLY A 10 1.81 0.67 -18.80
CA GLY A 10 2.43 1.06 -20.05
C GLY A 10 3.65 1.97 -19.86
N ARG A 11 4.13 2.16 -18.62
CA ARG A 11 5.39 2.85 -18.35
C ARG A 11 6.56 1.99 -18.78
N VAL A 12 7.67 2.64 -19.10
CA VAL A 12 8.91 2.01 -19.54
C VAL A 12 9.93 2.08 -18.41
N LEU A 13 10.63 0.98 -18.17
CA LEU A 13 11.74 0.93 -17.22
C LEU A 13 12.97 1.60 -17.84
N LEU A 14 13.48 2.61 -17.16
CA LEU A 14 14.80 3.16 -17.40
C LEU A 14 15.74 2.87 -16.23
N VAL A 15 17.02 2.87 -16.51
CA VAL A 15 18.09 2.64 -15.54
C VAL A 15 19.08 3.81 -15.55
N ARG A 16 19.69 4.09 -14.40
CA ARG A 16 20.78 5.06 -14.26
C ARG A 16 22.00 4.37 -13.69
N LYS A 17 23.14 4.53 -14.37
CA LYS A 17 24.42 3.97 -13.93
C LYS A 17 25.02 4.80 -12.80
N HIS A 18 25.89 4.17 -11.99
CA HIS A 18 26.73 4.91 -11.05
C HIS A 18 27.56 5.98 -11.79
N GLY A 19 27.68 7.17 -11.22
CA GLY A 19 28.44 8.28 -11.83
C GLY A 19 27.74 9.01 -12.99
N SER A 20 26.52 8.64 -13.37
CA SER A 20 25.71 9.38 -14.35
C SER A 20 24.41 9.90 -13.72
N ALA A 21 23.98 11.08 -14.17
CA ALA A 21 22.69 11.68 -13.80
C ALA A 21 21.55 11.30 -14.78
N THR A 22 21.88 10.67 -15.90
CA THR A 22 20.93 10.44 -16.99
C THR A 22 20.45 9.00 -17.03
N PHE A 23 19.14 8.83 -17.24
CA PHE A 23 18.49 7.54 -17.38
C PHE A 23 18.49 7.07 -18.84
N ILE A 24 18.79 5.79 -19.04
CA ILE A 24 18.87 5.10 -20.34
C ILE A 24 17.98 3.85 -20.32
N GLN A 25 17.73 3.26 -21.49
CA GLN A 25 17.18 1.90 -21.53
C GLN A 25 18.20 0.90 -20.97
N PRO A 26 17.76 -0.14 -20.22
CA PRO A 26 18.63 -1.23 -19.82
C PRO A 26 19.20 -1.97 -21.04
N GLY A 27 20.39 -2.53 -20.90
CA GLY A 27 21.12 -3.21 -21.95
C GLY A 27 22.51 -2.63 -22.21
N GLY A 28 23.27 -3.36 -23.01
CA GLY A 28 24.69 -3.06 -23.21
C GLY A 28 25.21 -3.43 -24.59
N LYS A 29 26.54 -3.52 -24.67
CA LYS A 29 27.25 -3.87 -25.91
C LYS A 29 27.18 -5.38 -26.12
N ARG A 30 27.19 -5.77 -27.40
CA ARG A 30 27.25 -7.18 -27.79
C ARG A 30 28.66 -7.71 -27.57
N GLU A 31 28.79 -8.85 -26.92
CA GLU A 31 30.08 -9.54 -26.76
C GLU A 31 30.36 -10.46 -27.96
N PRO A 32 31.64 -10.85 -28.19
CA PRO A 32 31.99 -11.78 -29.26
C PRO A 32 31.22 -13.09 -29.14
N GLY A 33 30.51 -13.48 -30.22
CA GLY A 33 29.77 -14.74 -30.29
C GLY A 33 28.33 -14.71 -29.77
N GLU A 34 27.91 -13.63 -29.11
CA GLU A 34 26.49 -13.45 -28.74
C GLU A 34 25.66 -13.02 -29.95
N ASP A 35 24.34 -13.23 -29.94
CA ASP A 35 23.35 -12.52 -30.75
C ASP A 35 22.64 -11.39 -29.97
N ALA A 36 21.76 -10.64 -30.64
CA ALA A 36 21.00 -9.54 -30.03
C ALA A 36 20.22 -9.96 -28.76
N LEU A 37 19.56 -11.12 -28.79
CA LEU A 37 18.73 -11.61 -27.69
C LEU A 37 19.58 -12.23 -26.59
N GLN A 38 20.69 -12.89 -26.94
CA GLN A 38 21.67 -13.40 -25.99
C GLN A 38 22.30 -12.25 -25.19
N THR A 39 22.75 -11.18 -25.87
CA THR A 39 23.24 -9.97 -25.22
C THR A 39 22.18 -9.38 -24.30
N LEU A 40 20.93 -9.20 -24.75
CA LEU A 40 19.87 -8.68 -23.87
C LEU A 40 19.60 -9.61 -22.68
N ALA A 41 19.59 -10.93 -22.87
CA ALA A 41 19.36 -11.87 -21.79
C ALA A 41 20.47 -11.85 -20.73
N ARG A 42 21.73 -11.65 -21.14
CA ARG A 42 22.87 -11.48 -20.23
C ARG A 42 22.77 -10.15 -19.47
N GLU A 43 22.66 -9.04 -20.19
CA GLU A 43 22.61 -7.68 -19.61
C GLU A 43 21.44 -7.53 -18.63
N LEU A 44 20.25 -8.02 -18.98
CA LEU A 44 19.08 -7.96 -18.08
C LEU A 44 19.28 -8.79 -16.80
N ARG A 45 20.08 -9.86 -16.87
CA ARG A 45 20.41 -10.65 -15.69
C ARG A 45 21.42 -9.93 -14.81
N GLU A 46 22.44 -9.31 -15.41
CA GLU A 46 23.53 -8.62 -14.71
C GLU A 46 23.09 -7.29 -14.11
N GLU A 47 22.38 -6.46 -14.89
CA GLU A 47 21.97 -5.11 -14.50
C GLU A 47 20.72 -5.11 -13.60
N LEU A 48 19.81 -6.08 -13.80
CA LEU A 48 18.46 -6.05 -13.23
C LEU A 48 18.07 -7.29 -12.42
N GLY A 49 18.84 -8.38 -12.48
CA GLY A 49 18.52 -9.64 -11.82
C GLY A 49 17.27 -10.35 -12.38
N VAL A 50 16.89 -10.07 -13.64
CA VAL A 50 15.70 -10.66 -14.28
C VAL A 50 16.06 -11.50 -15.50
N ALA A 51 15.20 -12.47 -15.81
CA ALA A 51 15.36 -13.32 -16.99
C ALA A 51 14.50 -12.80 -18.15
N LEU A 52 15.07 -12.71 -19.35
CA LEU A 52 14.32 -12.48 -20.59
C LEU A 52 13.35 -13.65 -20.82
N ARG A 53 12.06 -13.38 -21.04
CA ARG A 53 11.08 -14.44 -21.35
C ARG A 53 11.31 -14.94 -22.79
N PRO A 54 11.46 -16.26 -22.99
CA PRO A 54 11.58 -16.84 -24.33
C PRO A 54 10.43 -16.41 -25.25
N GLY A 55 10.74 -16.05 -26.49
CA GLY A 55 9.74 -15.67 -27.50
C GLY A 55 9.04 -14.32 -27.28
N SER A 56 9.37 -13.57 -26.22
CA SER A 56 8.72 -12.28 -25.92
C SER A 56 9.31 -11.09 -26.68
N ALA A 57 10.54 -11.22 -27.19
CA ALA A 57 11.23 -10.12 -27.83
C ALA A 57 10.57 -9.75 -29.17
N ARG A 58 10.32 -8.46 -29.37
CA ARG A 58 9.85 -7.87 -30.63
C ARG A 58 10.77 -6.72 -30.98
N ARG A 59 11.38 -6.78 -32.15
CA ARG A 59 12.28 -5.73 -32.62
C ARG A 59 11.49 -4.44 -32.82
N LEU A 60 11.92 -3.37 -32.15
CA LEU A 60 11.31 -2.05 -32.28
C LEU A 60 11.98 -1.25 -33.40
N GLY A 61 13.30 -1.39 -33.53
CA GLY A 61 14.08 -0.70 -34.55
C GLY A 61 15.54 -0.52 -34.16
N GLU A 62 16.29 0.14 -35.01
CA GLU A 62 17.65 0.60 -34.75
C GLU A 62 17.65 2.13 -34.77
N PHE A 63 18.28 2.73 -33.79
CA PHE A 63 18.24 4.17 -33.56
C PHE A 63 19.64 4.71 -33.30
N GLU A 64 19.85 5.99 -33.60
CA GLU A 64 21.11 6.68 -33.37
C GLU A 64 20.86 8.07 -32.78
N ALA A 65 21.69 8.48 -31.82
CA ALA A 65 21.66 9.80 -31.21
C ALA A 65 23.03 10.17 -30.63
N GLY A 66 23.19 11.40 -30.12
CA GLY A 66 24.41 11.78 -29.38
C GLY A 66 24.57 10.96 -28.08
N ALA A 67 25.79 10.48 -27.83
CA ALA A 67 26.11 9.75 -26.60
C ALA A 67 26.12 10.69 -25.39
N VAL A 68 25.45 10.30 -24.31
CA VAL A 68 25.34 11.12 -23.09
C VAL A 68 26.66 11.20 -22.32
N ASN A 69 27.42 10.11 -22.31
CA ASN A 69 28.65 10.00 -21.50
C ASN A 69 29.93 10.25 -22.33
N GLU A 70 29.81 10.49 -23.64
CA GLU A 70 30.96 10.69 -24.55
C GLU A 70 30.67 11.85 -25.52
N PRO A 71 30.93 13.10 -25.11
CA PRO A 71 30.69 14.28 -25.94
C PRO A 71 31.36 14.14 -27.32
N GLY A 72 30.61 14.44 -28.38
CA GLY A 72 31.10 14.36 -29.76
C GLY A 72 31.04 12.96 -30.39
N ARG A 73 30.63 11.91 -29.66
CA ARG A 73 30.36 10.59 -30.24
C ARG A 73 28.87 10.31 -30.37
N GLY A 74 28.50 9.57 -31.41
CA GLY A 74 27.16 8.99 -31.55
C GLY A 74 27.05 7.66 -30.79
N VAL A 75 25.85 7.35 -30.32
CA VAL A 75 25.45 6.03 -29.85
C VAL A 75 24.41 5.46 -30.81
N ARG A 76 24.68 4.25 -31.30
CA ARG A 76 23.76 3.45 -32.11
C ARG A 76 23.27 2.27 -31.30
N GLY A 77 21.96 2.05 -31.26
CA GLY A 77 21.34 1.02 -30.45
C GLY A 77 20.19 0.35 -31.16
N GLU A 78 20.23 -0.98 -31.20
CA GLU A 78 19.09 -1.81 -31.58
C GLU A 78 18.19 -2.05 -30.37
N ALA A 79 16.90 -1.71 -30.49
CA ALA A 79 15.94 -1.75 -29.41
C ALA A 79 14.87 -2.84 -29.61
N PHE A 80 14.51 -3.52 -28.52
CA PHE A 80 13.50 -4.58 -28.51
C PHE A 80 12.50 -4.35 -27.39
N VAL A 81 11.21 -4.50 -27.68
CA VAL A 81 10.18 -4.66 -26.64
C VAL A 81 10.27 -6.09 -26.12
N VAL A 82 10.43 -6.25 -24.81
CA VAL A 82 10.68 -7.55 -24.18
C VAL A 82 9.82 -7.78 -22.96
N GLY A 83 9.48 -9.05 -22.71
CA GLY A 83 8.91 -9.51 -21.45
C GLY A 83 10.00 -10.08 -20.55
N VAL A 84 9.90 -9.85 -19.24
CA VAL A 84 10.87 -10.38 -18.26
C VAL A 84 10.19 -11.20 -17.17
N ALA A 85 10.94 -12.14 -16.59
CA ALA A 85 10.55 -12.93 -15.43
C ALA A 85 11.43 -12.53 -14.23
N GLY A 86 10.79 -12.30 -13.08
CA GLY A 86 11.42 -11.70 -11.90
C GLY A 86 11.04 -10.22 -11.72
N THR A 87 11.51 -9.62 -10.62
CA THR A 87 11.31 -8.19 -10.31
C THR A 87 12.63 -7.46 -10.54
N PRO A 88 12.70 -6.47 -11.46
CA PRO A 88 13.91 -5.68 -11.68
C PRO A 88 14.40 -5.00 -10.41
N ARG A 89 15.70 -5.08 -10.14
CA ARG A 89 16.39 -4.39 -9.04
C ARG A 89 17.71 -3.83 -9.54
N PRO A 90 18.20 -2.67 -9.05
CA PRO A 90 19.55 -2.24 -9.37
C PRO A 90 20.57 -3.34 -9.01
N CYS A 91 21.38 -3.75 -9.98
CA CYS A 91 22.49 -4.68 -9.81
C CYS A 91 23.72 -4.16 -10.58
N ALA A 92 24.89 -4.72 -10.25
CA ALA A 92 26.17 -4.34 -10.86
C ALA A 92 26.36 -2.82 -10.94
N GLU A 93 26.44 -2.27 -12.16
CA GLU A 93 26.70 -0.85 -12.42
C GLU A 93 25.45 0.05 -12.32
N ILE A 94 24.25 -0.50 -12.15
CA ILE A 94 23.02 0.28 -12.03
C ILE A 94 22.84 0.80 -10.59
N ALA A 95 22.71 2.11 -10.46
CA ALA A 95 22.45 2.78 -9.19
C ALA A 95 20.95 2.91 -8.91
N GLU A 96 20.13 3.09 -9.95
CA GLU A 96 18.73 3.46 -9.79
C GLU A 96 17.85 3.01 -10.97
N LEU A 97 16.59 2.73 -10.67
CA LEU A 97 15.54 2.38 -11.63
C LEU A 97 14.45 3.45 -11.62
N ALA A 98 13.92 3.81 -12.78
CA ALA A 98 12.77 4.69 -12.91
C ALA A 98 11.74 4.12 -13.89
N TRP A 99 10.48 4.03 -13.46
CA TRP A 99 9.35 3.72 -14.34
C TRP A 99 8.74 5.02 -14.85
N VAL A 100 8.84 5.28 -16.15
CA VAL A 100 8.40 6.54 -16.75
C VAL A 100 7.32 6.32 -17.80
N VAL A 101 6.35 7.22 -17.88
CA VAL A 101 5.42 7.23 -19.02
C VAL A 101 6.26 7.51 -20.29
N PRO A 102 6.09 6.76 -21.40
CA PRO A 102 6.92 6.89 -22.60
C PRO A 102 6.56 8.13 -23.45
N ARG A 103 6.30 9.27 -22.80
CA ARG A 103 6.06 10.56 -23.42
C ARG A 103 6.46 11.69 -22.46
N PRO A 104 6.93 12.83 -22.96
CA PRO A 104 7.25 13.98 -22.12
C PRO A 104 5.99 14.60 -21.47
N PRO A 105 6.15 15.34 -20.36
CA PRO A 105 7.40 15.60 -19.66
C PRO A 105 7.88 14.39 -18.85
N PHE A 106 9.20 14.14 -18.86
CA PHE A 106 9.79 13.06 -18.06
C PHE A 106 10.13 13.57 -16.65
N PRO A 107 9.89 12.77 -15.60
CA PRO A 107 10.20 13.15 -14.22
C PRO A 107 11.70 13.06 -13.88
N VAL A 108 12.51 12.55 -14.81
CA VAL A 108 13.95 12.35 -14.66
C VAL A 108 14.67 12.75 -15.96
N PRO A 109 15.98 13.06 -15.93
CA PRO A 109 16.76 13.29 -17.14
C PRO A 109 16.86 12.01 -17.96
N VAL A 110 16.32 12.00 -19.18
CA VAL A 110 16.32 10.83 -20.08
C VAL A 110 17.27 11.06 -21.24
N ALA A 111 18.07 10.05 -21.58
CA ALA A 111 19.04 10.13 -22.66
C ALA A 111 18.37 10.43 -24.03
N PRO A 112 19.02 11.21 -24.92
CA PRO A 112 18.46 11.56 -26.23
C PRO A 112 18.00 10.37 -27.06
N LEU A 113 18.77 9.26 -27.07
CA LEU A 113 18.38 8.03 -27.78
C LEU A 113 17.03 7.48 -27.28
N SER A 114 16.82 7.52 -25.96
CA SER A 114 15.60 6.99 -25.33
C SER A 114 14.42 7.95 -25.53
N ALA A 115 14.61 9.24 -25.24
CA ALA A 115 13.58 10.26 -25.30
C ALA A 115 13.15 10.62 -26.73
N GLY A 116 14.12 10.78 -27.63
CA GLY A 116 13.89 11.28 -28.99
C GLY A 116 13.57 10.20 -30.03
N HIS A 117 13.92 8.94 -29.76
CA HIS A 117 13.78 7.87 -30.75
C HIS A 117 13.04 6.64 -30.23
N ILE A 118 13.52 6.00 -29.17
CA ILE A 118 12.96 4.73 -28.70
C ILE A 118 11.52 4.89 -28.19
N MET A 119 11.25 5.89 -27.35
CA MET A 119 9.90 6.10 -26.80
C MET A 119 8.86 6.53 -27.85
N PRO A 120 9.15 7.47 -28.78
CA PRO A 120 8.26 7.75 -29.90
C PRO A 120 7.99 6.52 -30.78
N ALA A 121 9.01 5.72 -31.09
CA ALA A 121 8.83 4.48 -31.85
C ALA A 121 7.94 3.48 -31.10
N LEU A 122 8.09 3.38 -29.78
CA LEU A 122 7.23 2.53 -28.95
C LEU A 122 5.76 2.98 -29.01
N ALA A 123 5.50 4.29 -28.99
CA ALA A 123 4.14 4.82 -29.08
C ALA A 123 3.50 4.47 -30.44
N ALA A 124 4.25 4.61 -31.54
CA ALA A 124 3.79 4.21 -32.87
C ALA A 124 3.54 2.69 -32.97
N TRP A 125 4.44 1.88 -32.40
CA TRP A 125 4.30 0.42 -32.34
C TRP A 125 3.06 -0.03 -31.54
N ALA A 126 2.77 0.64 -30.42
CA ALA A 126 1.58 0.35 -29.61
C ALA A 126 0.27 0.72 -30.33
N ALA A 127 0.27 1.78 -31.13
CA ALA A 127 -0.90 2.17 -31.92
C ALA A 127 -1.17 1.17 -33.06
N GLY A 128 -0.13 0.74 -33.77
CA GLY A 128 -0.26 -0.23 -34.87
C GLY A 128 -0.59 -1.67 -34.44
N THR A 129 -0.26 -2.06 -33.20
CA THR A 129 -0.66 -3.36 -32.64
C THR A 129 -2.11 -3.39 -32.16
N ALA A 130 -2.64 -2.24 -31.70
CA ALA A 130 -4.06 -2.11 -31.36
C ALA A 130 -4.97 -2.19 -32.61
N ASP A 131 -4.52 -1.63 -33.74
CA ASP A 131 -5.26 -1.64 -35.00
C ASP A 131 -5.35 -3.05 -35.62
N GLN A 132 -4.27 -3.84 -35.50
CA GLN A 132 -4.26 -5.25 -35.97
C GLN A 132 -5.08 -6.20 -35.09
N ALA A 133 -5.30 -5.87 -33.81
CA ALA A 133 -6.19 -6.65 -32.93
C ALA A 133 -7.69 -6.38 -33.20
N GLY A 134 -8.03 -5.29 -33.89
CA GLY A 134 -9.41 -4.91 -34.24
C GLY A 134 -9.87 -5.40 -35.62
N ALA A 135 -8.98 -5.95 -36.45
CA ALA A 135 -9.29 -6.39 -37.81
C ALA A 135 -9.22 -7.92 -37.95
N VAL A 136 -10.26 -8.62 -37.50
CA VAL A 136 -10.50 -10.04 -37.84
C VAL A 136 -11.70 -10.09 -38.78
N PRO A 137 -11.58 -10.58 -40.04
CA PRO A 137 -12.73 -10.79 -40.90
C PRO A 137 -13.51 -12.03 -40.44
N ALA A 138 -14.84 -11.92 -40.45
CA ALA A 138 -15.76 -12.99 -40.11
C ALA A 138 -15.56 -14.19 -41.06
N GLY A 139 -14.95 -15.25 -40.54
CA GLY A 139 -14.76 -16.53 -41.21
C GLY A 139 -15.05 -17.66 -40.22
N SER A 140 -16.02 -18.50 -40.59
CA SER A 140 -16.57 -19.62 -39.84
C SER A 140 -15.55 -20.67 -39.36
N GLY A 141 -15.68 -21.11 -38.11
CA GLY A 141 -15.24 -22.45 -37.68
C GLY A 141 -14.45 -22.50 -36.36
N GLY A 142 -15.03 -23.14 -35.34
CA GLY A 142 -14.31 -23.76 -34.22
C GLY A 142 -14.14 -22.90 -32.98
N GLU A 143 -15.12 -22.97 -32.06
CA GLU A 143 -14.96 -22.58 -30.66
C GLU A 143 -13.88 -23.45 -29.99
N MET A 144 -12.63 -22.96 -29.98
CA MET A 144 -11.70 -23.23 -28.89
C MET A 144 -11.59 -21.94 -28.10
N ALA A 145 -12.22 -21.95 -26.92
CA ALA A 145 -12.12 -20.88 -25.94
C ALA A 145 -10.64 -20.53 -25.71
N THR A 146 -10.18 -19.44 -26.32
CA THR A 146 -8.93 -18.79 -25.95
C THR A 146 -9.14 -18.28 -24.55
N MET A 147 -8.63 -19.04 -23.57
CA MET A 147 -8.56 -18.63 -22.19
C MET A 147 -7.66 -17.38 -22.18
N ASP A 148 -8.30 -16.21 -22.20
CA ASP A 148 -7.66 -14.90 -22.09
C ASP A 148 -6.95 -14.83 -20.74
N VAL A 149 -5.71 -15.33 -20.71
CA VAL A 149 -4.80 -15.12 -19.59
C VAL A 149 -4.30 -13.68 -19.72
N HIS A 150 -5.15 -12.74 -19.33
CA HIS A 150 -4.69 -11.39 -19.01
C HIS A 150 -3.65 -11.52 -17.87
N PRO A 151 -2.41 -11.08 -18.07
CA PRO A 151 -1.40 -11.13 -17.02
C PRO A 151 -1.91 -10.35 -15.80
N ALA A 152 -1.83 -10.98 -14.62
CA ALA A 152 -2.27 -10.36 -13.38
C ALA A 152 -1.62 -8.96 -13.22
N PRO A 153 -2.39 -7.94 -12.81
CA PRO A 153 -1.87 -6.58 -12.69
C PRO A 153 -0.69 -6.49 -11.70
N PRO A 154 0.26 -5.58 -11.95
CA PRO A 154 1.48 -5.45 -11.15
C PRO A 154 1.15 -5.03 -9.73
N ARG A 155 1.79 -5.71 -8.77
CA ARG A 155 1.58 -5.48 -7.33
C ARG A 155 2.22 -4.15 -6.93
N SER A 156 1.44 -3.24 -6.34
CA SER A 156 1.99 -1.97 -5.88
C SER A 156 2.82 -2.14 -4.60
N ARG A 157 3.89 -1.34 -4.50
CA ARG A 157 4.71 -1.24 -3.27
C ARG A 157 3.87 -0.71 -2.09
N PHE A 158 2.92 0.18 -2.36
CA PHE A 158 2.00 0.73 -1.36
C PHE A 158 1.26 -0.37 -0.61
N VAL A 159 0.53 -1.24 -1.31
CA VAL A 159 -0.26 -2.31 -0.67
C VAL A 159 0.67 -3.32 0.02
N THR A 160 1.85 -3.58 -0.53
CA THR A 160 2.84 -4.47 0.12
C THR A 160 3.32 -3.91 1.45
N VAL A 161 3.75 -2.65 1.49
CA VAL A 161 4.22 -2.00 2.73
C VAL A 161 3.08 -1.87 3.73
N LEU A 162 1.89 -1.44 3.28
CA LEU A 162 0.71 -1.34 4.14
C LEU A 162 0.39 -2.69 4.79
N ALA A 163 0.38 -3.77 4.02
CA ALA A 163 0.11 -5.11 4.54
C ALA A 163 1.19 -5.60 5.51
N GLN A 164 2.47 -5.35 5.24
CA GLN A 164 3.58 -5.73 6.13
C GLN A 164 3.54 -5.00 7.47
N VAL A 165 3.37 -3.67 7.44
CA VAL A 165 3.22 -2.86 8.65
C VAL A 165 1.99 -3.30 9.44
N SER A 166 0.87 -3.55 8.75
CA SER A 166 -0.37 -4.00 9.40
C SER A 166 -0.24 -5.39 10.02
N LEU A 167 0.49 -6.32 9.38
CA LEU A 167 0.78 -7.62 9.97
C LEU A 167 1.62 -7.48 11.25
N LEU A 168 2.65 -6.63 11.25
CA LEU A 168 3.45 -6.38 12.44
C LEU A 168 2.59 -5.81 13.58
N VAL A 169 1.82 -4.76 13.28
CA VAL A 169 0.90 -4.13 14.26
C VAL A 169 -0.10 -5.15 14.79
N GLY A 170 -0.70 -5.94 13.90
CA GLY A 170 -1.68 -6.94 14.29
C GLY A 170 -1.09 -8.06 15.13
N ILE A 171 0.14 -8.53 14.84
CA ILE A 171 0.81 -9.60 15.60
C ILE A 171 1.06 -9.08 17.02
N THR A 172 1.61 -7.87 17.13
CA THR A 172 1.83 -7.21 18.43
C THR A 172 0.51 -7.08 19.20
N TRP A 173 -0.57 -6.67 18.52
CA TRP A 173 -1.88 -6.53 19.16
C TRP A 173 -2.47 -7.88 19.60
N LEU A 174 -2.36 -8.93 18.78
CA LEU A 174 -2.83 -10.27 19.13
C LEU A 174 -2.06 -10.84 20.33
N VAL A 175 -0.74 -10.69 20.35
CA VAL A 175 0.10 -11.13 21.48
C VAL A 175 -0.32 -10.40 22.75
N LEU A 176 -0.49 -9.08 22.70
CA LEU A 176 -0.95 -8.31 23.85
C LEU A 176 -2.36 -8.73 24.30
N ALA A 177 -3.29 -8.90 23.38
CA ALA A 177 -4.67 -9.33 23.69
C ALA A 177 -4.71 -10.71 24.34
N LEU A 178 -3.91 -11.67 23.83
CA LEU A 178 -3.78 -13.00 24.42
C LEU A 178 -3.12 -12.97 25.79
N ALA A 179 -2.10 -12.12 25.99
CA ALA A 179 -1.44 -11.97 27.29
C ALA A 179 -2.37 -11.36 28.35
N LEU A 180 -3.29 -10.47 27.95
CA LEU A 180 -4.26 -9.86 28.85
C LEU A 180 -5.51 -10.72 29.09
N LEU A 181 -5.76 -11.76 28.28
CA LEU A 181 -6.96 -12.59 28.40
C LEU A 181 -7.04 -13.37 29.74
N PRO A 182 -5.96 -14.03 30.24
CA PRO A 182 -5.96 -14.64 31.56
C PRO A 182 -6.14 -13.61 32.68
N LEU A 183 -5.56 -12.41 32.52
CA LEU A 183 -5.75 -11.32 33.48
C LEU A 183 -7.22 -10.90 33.54
N ALA A 184 -7.90 -10.78 32.40
CA ALA A 184 -9.34 -10.51 32.37
C ALA A 184 -10.17 -11.62 33.05
N ALA A 185 -9.72 -12.89 32.96
CA ALA A 185 -10.38 -14.02 33.62
C ALA A 185 -10.26 -13.99 35.14
N VAL A 186 -9.07 -13.70 35.65
CA VAL A 186 -8.76 -13.78 37.09
C VAL A 186 -9.05 -12.46 37.79
N ALA A 187 -8.63 -11.35 37.21
CA ALA A 187 -8.76 -10.02 37.79
C ALA A 187 -10.10 -9.35 37.46
N GLY A 188 -10.88 -9.88 36.51
CA GLY A 188 -12.18 -9.32 36.13
C GLY A 188 -13.15 -9.26 37.32
N ASP A 189 -13.32 -10.38 38.03
CA ASP A 189 -14.22 -10.47 39.19
C ASP A 189 -13.69 -9.69 40.39
N VAL A 190 -12.38 -9.67 40.58
CA VAL A 190 -11.76 -8.88 41.66
C VAL A 190 -11.95 -7.39 41.40
N LEU A 191 -11.69 -6.94 40.18
CA LEU A 191 -11.83 -5.55 39.78
C LEU A 191 -13.28 -5.11 39.83
N SER A 192 -14.22 -5.92 39.34
CA SER A 192 -15.65 -5.60 39.42
C SER A 192 -16.12 -5.47 40.86
N THR A 193 -15.70 -6.37 41.75
CA THR A 193 -16.03 -6.32 43.18
C THR A 193 -15.45 -5.08 43.87
N ARG A 194 -14.20 -4.73 43.57
CA ARG A 194 -13.54 -3.54 44.13
C ARG A 194 -14.21 -2.25 43.65
N LEU A 195 -14.60 -2.19 42.38
CA LEU A 195 -15.24 -1.02 41.78
C LEU A 195 -16.71 -0.89 42.17
N ALA A 196 -17.42 -1.99 42.40
CA ALA A 196 -18.80 -1.97 42.90
C ALA A 196 -18.92 -1.32 44.29
N GLY A 197 -17.84 -1.31 45.07
CA GLY A 197 -17.77 -0.64 46.37
C GLY A 197 -17.50 0.87 46.29
N LEU A 198 -17.20 1.42 45.11
CA LEU A 198 -16.99 2.86 44.94
C LEU A 198 -18.34 3.58 44.77
N PRO A 199 -18.58 4.67 45.53
CA PRO A 199 -19.77 5.49 45.29
C PRO A 199 -19.66 6.13 43.90
N ALA A 200 -20.72 5.96 43.09
CA ALA A 200 -20.90 6.59 41.78
C ALA A 200 -19.89 6.20 40.67
N LEU A 201 -19.73 4.90 40.40
CA LEU A 201 -19.03 4.45 39.20
C LEU A 201 -19.77 4.94 37.93
N PRO A 202 -19.09 5.62 36.97
CA PRO A 202 -19.78 6.10 35.79
C PRO A 202 -20.37 4.93 34.97
N PRO A 203 -21.56 5.10 34.33
CA PRO A 203 -22.28 4.01 33.67
C PRO A 203 -21.45 3.25 32.63
N GLY A 204 -20.62 3.96 31.88
CA GLY A 204 -19.74 3.36 30.88
C GLY A 204 -18.64 2.49 31.50
N LEU A 205 -18.05 2.90 32.63
CA LEU A 205 -17.07 2.07 33.34
C LEU A 205 -17.73 0.86 34.01
N SER A 206 -18.95 1.03 34.53
CA SER A 206 -19.74 -0.08 35.06
C SER A 206 -20.04 -1.12 33.98
N TRP A 207 -20.42 -0.66 32.78
CA TRP A 207 -20.65 -1.55 31.66
C TRP A 207 -19.36 -2.26 31.21
N ILE A 208 -18.25 -1.53 31.05
CA ILE A 208 -16.95 -2.11 30.63
C ILE A 208 -16.50 -3.19 31.62
N THR A 209 -16.58 -2.91 32.91
CA THR A 209 -16.12 -3.85 33.96
C THR A 209 -17.02 -5.08 34.06
N GLY A 210 -18.34 -4.91 33.89
CA GLY A 210 -19.29 -6.04 33.81
C GLY A 210 -19.13 -6.92 32.57
N HIS A 211 -18.51 -6.41 31.50
CA HIS A 211 -18.31 -7.12 30.24
C HIS A 211 -16.82 -7.41 29.95
N GLY A 212 -15.94 -7.32 30.96
CA GLY A 212 -14.49 -7.39 30.76
C GLY A 212 -14.01 -8.63 30.00
N MET A 213 -14.51 -9.82 30.35
CA MET A 213 -14.19 -11.07 29.64
C MET A 213 -14.67 -11.05 28.19
N LEU A 214 -15.91 -10.62 27.95
CA LEU A 214 -16.47 -10.52 26.60
C LEU A 214 -15.65 -9.57 25.73
N LEU A 215 -15.29 -8.41 26.27
CA LEU A 215 -14.45 -7.41 25.60
C LEU A 215 -13.04 -7.95 25.33
N ALA A 216 -12.44 -8.70 26.26
CA ALA A 216 -11.13 -9.32 26.05
C ALA A 216 -11.17 -10.36 24.92
N VAL A 217 -12.18 -11.23 24.89
CA VAL A 217 -12.41 -12.19 23.80
C VAL A 217 -12.65 -11.45 22.48
N ALA A 218 -13.48 -10.40 22.49
CA ALA A 218 -13.74 -9.59 21.30
C ALA A 218 -12.47 -8.93 20.76
N CYS A 219 -11.57 -8.45 21.64
CA CYS A 219 -10.27 -7.91 21.26
C CYS A 219 -9.38 -8.97 20.59
N VAL A 220 -9.33 -10.20 21.11
CA VAL A 220 -8.58 -11.31 20.49
C VAL A 220 -9.16 -11.64 19.10
N LEU A 221 -10.48 -11.73 18.99
CA LEU A 221 -11.15 -12.00 17.71
C LEU A 221 -10.93 -10.87 16.70
N ALA A 222 -10.99 -9.61 17.13
CA ALA A 222 -10.74 -8.47 16.28
C ALA A 222 -9.27 -8.43 15.81
N ALA A 223 -8.31 -8.75 16.69
CA ALA A 223 -6.90 -8.86 16.33
C ALA A 223 -6.66 -9.98 15.32
N ALA A 224 -7.28 -11.16 15.50
CA ALA A 224 -7.21 -12.26 14.55
C ALA A 224 -7.84 -11.89 13.19
N ALA A 225 -9.00 -11.23 13.19
CA ALA A 225 -9.66 -10.77 11.96
C ALA A 225 -8.83 -9.71 11.21
N PHE A 226 -8.19 -8.79 11.94
CA PHE A 226 -7.25 -7.82 11.37
C PHE A 226 -6.03 -8.50 10.77
N LEU A 227 -5.48 -9.53 11.44
CA LEU A 227 -4.38 -10.35 10.92
C LEU A 227 -4.76 -11.06 9.63
N ALA A 228 -5.90 -11.74 9.64
CA ALA A 228 -6.42 -12.46 8.48
C ALA A 228 -6.62 -11.49 7.30
N SER A 229 -7.22 -10.33 7.54
CA SER A 229 -7.42 -9.29 6.53
C SER A 229 -6.10 -8.75 5.99
N SER A 230 -5.12 -8.47 6.86
CA SER A 230 -3.78 -8.00 6.50
C SER A 230 -2.99 -9.04 5.70
N TRP A 231 -3.10 -10.32 6.07
CA TRP A 231 -2.53 -11.43 5.30
C TRP A 231 -3.21 -11.57 3.94
N GLY A 232 -4.55 -11.47 3.89
CA GLY A 232 -5.31 -11.44 2.63
C GLY A 232 -4.89 -10.28 1.73
N LEU A 233 -4.64 -9.10 2.32
CA LEU A 233 -4.11 -7.92 1.63
C LEU A 233 -2.72 -8.18 1.04
N LEU A 234 -1.82 -8.82 1.80
CA LEU A 234 -0.49 -9.23 1.34
C LEU A 234 -0.58 -10.25 0.20
N ARG A 235 -1.52 -11.21 0.30
CA ARG A 235 -1.80 -12.22 -0.73
C ARG A 235 -2.59 -11.69 -1.92
N ARG A 236 -3.01 -10.42 -1.91
CA ARG A 236 -3.85 -9.80 -2.95
C ARG A 236 -5.19 -10.51 -3.18
N ARG A 237 -5.79 -11.01 -2.09
CA ARG A 237 -7.15 -11.60 -2.13
C ARG A 237 -8.18 -10.51 -1.87
N GLU A 238 -9.27 -10.51 -2.64
CA GLU A 238 -10.31 -9.47 -2.55
C GLU A 238 -10.98 -9.42 -1.16
N TRP A 239 -11.24 -10.57 -0.53
CA TRP A 239 -11.77 -10.63 0.83
C TRP A 239 -10.83 -9.95 1.84
N GLY A 240 -9.52 -9.99 1.62
CA GLY A 240 -8.53 -9.32 2.47
C GLY A 240 -8.62 -7.80 2.34
N ARG A 241 -8.80 -7.29 1.11
CA ARG A 241 -9.02 -5.86 0.85
C ARG A 241 -10.30 -5.36 1.51
N LEU A 242 -11.41 -6.06 1.30
CA LEU A 242 -12.71 -5.69 1.86
C LEU A 242 -12.71 -5.77 3.39
N GLY A 243 -12.14 -6.84 3.95
CA GLY A 243 -11.98 -7.00 5.40
C GLY A 243 -11.13 -5.90 6.02
N PHE A 244 -10.03 -5.51 5.36
CA PHE A 244 -9.18 -4.43 5.84
C PHE A 244 -9.90 -3.07 5.82
N ILE A 245 -10.66 -2.78 4.75
CA ILE A 245 -11.48 -1.56 4.68
C ILE A 245 -12.54 -1.55 5.78
N ALA A 246 -13.27 -2.65 5.98
CA ALA A 246 -14.26 -2.77 7.03
C ALA A 246 -13.63 -2.53 8.42
N PHE A 247 -12.41 -3.04 8.64
CA PHE A 247 -11.67 -2.83 9.87
C PHE A 247 -11.31 -1.35 10.09
N LEU A 248 -10.78 -0.66 9.06
CA LEU A 248 -10.47 0.78 9.13
C LEU A 248 -11.71 1.61 9.51
N LEU A 249 -12.85 1.32 8.89
CA LEU A 249 -14.11 2.01 9.18
C LEU A 249 -14.63 1.69 10.59
N GLY A 250 -14.54 0.43 11.01
CA GLY A 250 -14.92 0.00 12.36
C GLY A 250 -14.10 0.69 13.45
N VAL A 251 -12.78 0.77 13.29
CA VAL A 251 -11.91 1.48 14.23
C VAL A 251 -12.21 2.98 14.24
N ALA A 252 -12.42 3.58 13.07
CA ALA A 252 -12.81 4.99 12.99
C ALA A 252 -14.11 5.26 13.76
N ALA A 253 -15.14 4.42 13.59
CA ALA A 253 -16.39 4.53 14.33
C ALA A 253 -16.21 4.33 15.85
N LEU A 254 -15.42 3.34 16.25
CA LEU A 254 -15.15 3.04 17.66
C LEU A 254 -14.46 4.20 18.39
N ASN A 255 -13.58 4.95 17.71
CA ASN A 255 -12.93 6.13 18.28
C ASN A 255 -13.93 7.22 18.69
N PHE A 256 -15.07 7.35 18.02
CA PHE A 256 -16.14 8.28 18.44
C PHE A 256 -16.99 7.71 19.57
N ALA A 257 -17.17 6.39 19.62
CA ALA A 257 -17.95 5.72 20.67
C ALA A 257 -17.35 5.90 22.07
N GLY A 258 -16.05 6.18 22.18
CA GLY A 258 -15.37 6.47 23.45
C GLY A 258 -15.57 7.89 23.99
N LEU A 259 -16.01 8.86 23.18
CA LEU A 259 -16.15 10.26 23.60
C LEU A 259 -17.05 10.47 24.83
N PRO A 260 -18.20 9.77 24.99
CA PRO A 260 -19.05 9.93 26.17
C PRO A 260 -18.37 9.50 27.47
N LEU A 261 -17.39 8.59 27.44
CA LEU A 261 -16.71 8.09 28.64
C LEU A 261 -15.93 9.20 29.35
N GLY A 262 -15.30 10.10 28.58
CA GLY A 262 -14.59 11.25 29.13
C GLY A 262 -15.53 12.13 29.95
N GLY A 263 -16.68 12.51 29.39
CA GLY A 263 -17.68 13.33 30.09
C GLY A 263 -18.19 12.68 31.38
N GLN A 264 -18.50 11.39 31.33
CA GLN A 264 -18.96 10.63 32.49
C GLN A 264 -17.93 10.59 33.63
N LEU A 265 -16.62 10.59 33.32
CA LEU A 265 -15.57 10.63 34.34
C LEU A 265 -15.51 11.98 35.06
N PHE A 266 -15.67 13.09 34.32
CA PHE A 266 -15.75 14.43 34.92
C PHE A 266 -17.01 14.59 35.78
N ASP A 267 -18.14 14.06 35.33
CA ASP A 267 -19.39 14.05 36.10
C ASP A 267 -19.20 13.28 37.41
N ALA A 268 -18.62 12.08 37.34
CA ALA A 268 -18.33 11.26 38.52
C ALA A 268 -17.39 11.96 39.51
N LEU A 269 -16.33 12.61 39.01
CA LEU A 269 -15.39 13.38 39.82
C LEU A 269 -16.10 14.54 40.54
N ARG A 270 -16.93 15.30 39.83
CA ARG A 270 -17.72 16.40 40.42
C ARG A 270 -18.72 15.88 41.45
N THR A 271 -19.34 14.73 41.22
CA THR A 271 -20.27 14.12 42.17
C THR A 271 -19.60 13.55 43.42
N SER A 272 -18.33 13.19 43.32
CA SER A 272 -17.55 12.64 44.43
C SER A 272 -17.05 13.71 45.41
N LEU A 273 -17.06 14.99 45.02
CA LEU A 273 -16.66 16.09 45.90
C LEU A 273 -17.66 16.26 47.07
N PRO A 274 -17.19 16.45 48.33
CA PRO A 274 -18.06 16.67 49.47
C PRO A 274 -18.99 17.87 49.28
N PRO A 275 -20.24 17.86 49.81
CA PRO A 275 -21.20 18.95 49.61
C PRO A 275 -20.68 20.33 50.03
N GLY A 276 -20.00 20.41 51.18
CA GLY A 276 -19.41 21.67 51.67
C GLY A 276 -18.32 22.25 50.75
N LEU A 277 -17.62 21.39 50.02
CA LEU A 277 -16.63 21.79 49.02
C LEU A 277 -17.26 22.10 47.65
N ARG A 278 -18.49 21.63 47.37
CA ARG A 278 -19.20 21.89 46.11
C ARG A 278 -19.97 23.20 46.11
N GLU A 279 -20.53 23.59 47.25
CA GLU A 279 -21.47 24.71 47.34
C GLU A 279 -20.80 26.04 47.69
N GLY A 280 -19.59 26.00 48.28
CA GLY A 280 -18.81 27.20 48.62
C GLY A 280 -18.14 27.88 47.41
N PRO A 281 -17.61 29.11 47.58
CA PRO A 281 -16.94 29.87 46.52
C PRO A 281 -15.72 29.15 45.93
N ASP A 282 -14.92 28.48 46.76
CA ASP A 282 -13.79 27.65 46.31
C ASP A 282 -14.27 26.47 45.44
N GLY A 283 -15.45 25.93 45.77
CA GLY A 283 -16.13 24.88 44.99
C GLY A 283 -16.59 25.34 43.64
N GLN A 284 -17.09 26.56 43.54
CA GLN A 284 -17.51 27.17 42.28
C GLN A 284 -16.31 27.46 41.36
N ALA A 285 -15.19 27.94 41.93
CA ALA A 285 -13.94 28.13 41.20
C ALA A 285 -13.37 26.79 40.68
N LEU A 286 -13.30 25.77 41.54
CA LEU A 286 -12.89 24.43 41.17
C LEU A 286 -13.82 23.83 40.09
N ALA A 287 -15.13 24.05 40.20
CA ALA A 287 -16.09 23.59 39.21
C ALA A 287 -15.91 24.25 37.83
N ALA A 288 -15.54 25.53 37.80
CA ALA A 288 -15.21 26.23 36.55
C ALA A 288 -13.93 25.68 35.93
N GLU A 289 -12.88 25.46 36.74
CA GLU A 289 -11.63 24.86 36.28
C GLU A 289 -11.83 23.43 35.74
N LEU A 290 -12.61 22.60 36.44
CA LEU A 290 -12.97 21.25 35.97
C LEU A 290 -13.77 21.27 34.66
N GLU A 291 -14.64 22.26 34.47
CA GLU A 291 -15.41 22.43 33.24
C GLU A 291 -14.50 22.86 32.07
N ASP A 292 -13.53 23.73 32.30
CA ASP A 292 -12.55 24.11 31.29
C ASP A 292 -11.63 22.94 30.92
N LEU A 293 -11.16 22.16 31.92
CA LEU A 293 -10.43 20.92 31.69
C LEU A 293 -11.26 19.90 30.91
N ARG A 294 -12.56 19.76 31.22
CA ARG A 294 -13.50 18.89 30.49
C ARG A 294 -13.59 19.31 29.03
N ARG A 295 -13.76 20.60 28.74
CA ARG A 295 -13.84 21.14 27.38
C ARG A 295 -12.55 20.88 26.60
N LEU A 296 -11.39 21.14 27.22
CA LEU A 296 -10.10 20.91 26.59
C LEU A 296 -9.87 19.41 26.31
N SER A 297 -10.22 18.54 27.27
CA SER A 297 -10.12 17.08 27.12
C SER A 297 -11.03 16.56 26.02
N LEU A 298 -12.30 17.00 25.96
CA LEU A 298 -13.24 16.61 24.92
C LEU A 298 -12.82 17.13 23.54
N ALA A 299 -12.36 18.38 23.45
CA ALA A 299 -11.88 18.97 22.21
C ALA A 299 -10.65 18.22 21.66
N SER A 300 -9.68 17.90 22.52
CA SER A 300 -8.48 17.14 22.12
C SER A 300 -8.79 15.69 21.74
N THR A 301 -9.70 15.02 22.46
CA THR A 301 -10.16 13.66 22.12
C THR A 301 -10.93 13.65 20.81
N LEU A 302 -11.84 14.61 20.60
CA LEU A 302 -12.58 14.77 19.34
C LEU A 302 -11.63 15.06 18.17
N ALA A 303 -10.68 15.99 18.34
CA ALA A 303 -9.70 16.31 17.32
C ALA A 303 -8.87 15.09 16.93
N SER A 304 -8.44 14.29 17.92
CA SER A 304 -7.74 13.03 17.67
C SER A 304 -8.61 12.02 16.92
N ALA A 305 -9.86 11.83 17.35
CA ALA A 305 -10.81 10.93 16.68
C ALA A 305 -11.03 11.31 15.21
N VAL A 306 -11.23 12.61 14.94
CA VAL A 306 -11.37 13.15 13.58
C VAL A 306 -10.10 12.93 12.75
N LEU A 307 -8.92 13.16 13.31
CA LEU A 307 -7.65 12.95 12.63
C LEU A 307 -7.46 11.48 12.21
N PHE A 308 -7.70 10.55 13.13
CA PHE A 308 -7.63 9.11 12.82
C PHE A 308 -8.70 8.71 11.80
N ALA A 309 -9.93 9.23 11.91
CA ALA A 309 -10.99 8.96 10.95
C ALA A 309 -10.63 9.46 9.55
N GLY A 310 -10.03 10.64 9.43
CA GLY A 310 -9.53 11.18 8.16
C GLY A 310 -8.45 10.30 7.53
N LEU A 311 -7.47 9.85 8.34
CA LEU A 311 -6.43 8.92 7.88
C LEU A 311 -7.03 7.58 7.42
N HIS A 312 -7.93 6.99 8.20
CA HIS A 312 -8.59 5.73 7.86
C HIS A 312 -9.46 5.86 6.60
N ALA A 313 -10.20 6.96 6.46
CA ALA A 313 -11.00 7.24 5.28
C ALA A 313 -10.12 7.39 4.03
N TRP A 314 -8.99 8.10 4.15
CA TRP A 314 -8.02 8.23 3.05
C TRP A 314 -7.43 6.88 2.65
N LEU A 315 -7.03 6.04 3.61
CA LEU A 315 -6.53 4.68 3.35
C LEU A 315 -7.59 3.81 2.68
N ALA A 316 -8.82 3.82 3.20
CA ALA A 316 -9.94 3.07 2.64
C ALA A 316 -10.26 3.52 1.21
N TRP A 317 -10.32 4.83 0.96
CA TRP A 317 -10.48 5.39 -0.37
C TRP A 317 -9.34 4.96 -1.31
N LYS A 318 -8.09 5.04 -0.84
CA LYS A 318 -6.93 4.64 -1.64
C LYS A 318 -7.01 3.16 -2.05
N LEU A 319 -7.43 2.28 -1.14
CA LEU A 319 -7.68 0.85 -1.40
C LEU A 319 -8.86 0.60 -2.36
N CYS A 320 -9.78 1.55 -2.51
CA CYS A 320 -10.90 1.49 -3.45
C CYS A 320 -10.57 2.07 -4.83
N THR A 321 -9.43 2.75 -5.01
CA THR A 321 -9.07 3.33 -6.32
C THR A 321 -8.99 2.25 -7.40
N PRO A 322 -9.37 2.54 -8.67
CA PRO A 322 -9.39 1.53 -9.73
C PRO A 322 -8.06 0.81 -9.91
N ALA A 323 -6.95 1.55 -9.81
CA ALA A 323 -5.59 1.02 -9.92
C ALA A 323 -5.28 -0.03 -8.83
N ILE A 324 -5.63 0.26 -7.57
CA ILE A 324 -5.40 -0.68 -6.46
C ILE A 324 -6.39 -1.83 -6.52
N ARG A 325 -7.66 -1.56 -6.83
CA ARG A 325 -8.71 -2.60 -6.94
C ARG A 325 -8.36 -3.65 -7.99
N ALA A 326 -7.74 -3.23 -9.10
CA ALA A 326 -7.28 -4.14 -10.14
C ALA A 326 -6.30 -5.19 -9.59
N GLU A 327 -5.44 -4.86 -8.62
CA GLU A 327 -4.49 -5.82 -8.00
C GLU A 327 -5.16 -7.03 -7.33
N PHE A 328 -6.45 -6.93 -7.01
CA PHE A 328 -7.23 -7.96 -6.34
C PHE A 328 -8.18 -8.69 -7.30
N GLY A 329 -8.16 -8.33 -8.59
CA GLY A 329 -8.95 -8.94 -9.64
C GLY A 329 -8.40 -10.31 -10.05
N ARG A 330 -9.07 -11.36 -9.59
CA ARG A 330 -8.94 -12.79 -9.98
C ARG A 330 -7.64 -13.50 -9.58
N ALA A 331 -7.72 -14.15 -8.42
CA ALA A 331 -7.21 -15.50 -8.26
C ALA A 331 -8.32 -16.32 -7.57
N GLY A 332 -9.14 -16.98 -8.39
CA GLY A 332 -9.93 -18.15 -7.96
C GLY A 332 -9.28 -19.41 -8.56
N PRO A 333 -9.54 -20.60 -7.99
CA PRO A 333 -10.43 -20.86 -6.86
C PRO A 333 -9.83 -20.50 -5.49
#